data_AF-A0A5N5NBR0-F1
#
_entry.id   AF-A0A5N5NBR0-F1
#
_cell.length_a   1.000
_cell.length_b   1.000
_cell.length_c   1.000
_cell.angle_alpha   90.00
_cell.angle_beta   90.00
_cell.angle_gamma   90.00
#
_symmetry.space_group_name_H-M   'P 1'
#
loop_
_entity.id
_entity.type
_entity.pdbx_description
1 polymer ?
#
loop_
_entity_poly.entity_id
_entity_poly.type
_entity_poly.pdbx_seq_one_letter_code
_entity_poly.pdbx_strand_id
1 'polypeptide(L)'
;MFDKESPIKYGADPAGERDSSDAILKALNYAFRVQNGIELLPGINDLGGVVIDLQGGSYRISKPIRFPSGGGNLLVYSCSYPYM
;
A
#
# COMPACT_ATOMS: atom_id res chain seq x y z
N MET A 1 14.72 -9.53 1.45
CA MET A 1 14.09 -8.56 2.37
C MET A 1 12.91 -8.00 1.61
N PHE A 2 11.68 -8.14 2.10
CA PHE A 2 10.50 -7.62 1.39
C PHE A 2 10.52 -6.09 1.47
N ASP A 3 10.28 -5.42 0.34
CA ASP A 3 10.10 -3.96 0.35
C ASP A 3 8.82 -3.61 1.09
N LYS A 4 8.99 -2.87 2.20
CA LYS A 4 7.92 -2.49 3.10
C LYS A 4 7.62 -1.00 2.94
N GLU A 5 6.50 -0.73 2.29
CA GLU A 5 6.00 0.62 2.04
C GLU A 5 5.01 1.03 3.13
N SER A 6 5.00 2.32 3.45
CA SER A 6 4.00 2.87 4.37
C SER A 6 3.45 4.17 3.82
N PRO A 7 2.11 4.37 3.76
CA PRO A 7 1.51 5.61 3.30
C PRO A 7 1.97 6.86 4.06
N ILE A 8 2.43 6.71 5.31
CA ILE A 8 2.99 7.81 6.11
C ILE A 8 4.21 8.43 5.40
N LYS A 9 5.05 7.62 4.72
CA LYS A 9 6.17 8.12 3.89
C LYS A 9 5.71 9.03 2.74
N TYR A 10 4.45 8.92 2.35
CA TYR A 10 3.81 9.68 1.28
C TYR A 10 2.89 10.79 1.78
N GLY A 11 2.88 11.05 3.10
CA GLY A 11 2.11 12.11 3.75
C GLY A 11 0.75 11.69 4.30
N ALA A 12 0.50 10.40 4.50
CA ALA A 12 -0.72 9.96 5.17
C ALA A 12 -0.73 10.38 6.65
N ASP A 13 -1.91 10.67 7.17
CA ASP A 13 -2.14 11.09 8.54
C ASP A 13 -2.81 9.95 9.34
N PRO A 14 -2.04 9.23 10.19
CA PRO A 14 -2.57 8.14 11.01
C PRO A 14 -3.46 8.60 12.17
N ALA A 15 -3.57 9.91 12.42
CA ALA A 15 -4.50 10.46 13.40
C ALA A 15 -5.92 10.66 12.82
N GLY A 16 -6.06 10.68 11.50
CA GLY A 16 -7.35 10.82 10.82
C GLY A 16 -7.87 12.26 10.73
N GLU A 17 -7.05 13.25 11.10
CA GLU A 17 -7.40 14.67 11.04
C GLU A 17 -7.41 15.17 9.59
N ARG A 18 -6.50 14.64 8.77
CA ARG A 18 -6.31 15.02 7.36
C ARG A 18 -6.58 13.84 6.43
N ASP A 19 -6.99 14.20 5.22
CA ASP A 19 -7.21 13.25 4.14
C ASP A 19 -5.91 12.51 3.78
N SER A 20 -5.97 11.19 3.79
CA SER A 20 -4.86 10.28 3.49
C SER A 20 -5.01 9.55 2.16
N SER A 21 -6.08 9.78 1.41
CA SER A 21 -6.40 9.07 0.17
C SER A 21 -5.26 9.13 -0.86
N ASP A 22 -4.69 10.33 -1.10
CA ASP A 22 -3.61 10.49 -2.08
C ASP A 22 -2.32 9.82 -1.65
N ALA A 23 -2.00 9.84 -0.35
CA ALA A 23 -0.80 9.19 0.17
C ALA A 23 -0.89 7.67 0.05
N ILE A 24 -2.06 7.09 0.35
CA ILE A 24 -2.32 5.65 0.16
C ILE A 24 -2.22 5.28 -1.32
N LEU A 25 -2.81 6.07 -2.22
CA LEU A 25 -2.71 5.85 -3.67
C LEU A 25 -1.28 5.95 -4.19
N LYS A 26 -0.46 6.88 -3.65
CA LYS A 26 0.96 6.97 -3.99
C LYS A 26 1.75 5.74 -3.57
N ALA A 27 1.51 5.23 -2.36
CA ALA A 27 2.14 3.99 -1.89
C ALA A 27 1.74 2.78 -2.77
N LEU A 28 0.45 2.68 -3.14
CA LEU A 28 -0.02 1.65 -4.07
C LEU A 28 0.63 1.79 -5.45
N ASN A 29 0.64 2.98 -6.03
CA ASN A 29 1.26 3.20 -7.34
C ASN A 29 2.76 2.88 -7.32
N TYR A 30 3.46 3.15 -6.22
CA TYR A 30 4.85 2.76 -6.06
C TYR A 30 4.99 1.22 -6.08
N ALA A 31 4.18 0.51 -5.30
CA ALA A 31 4.18 -0.95 -5.27
C ALA A 31 3.94 -1.57 -6.67
N PHE A 32 3.02 -1.00 -7.45
CA PHE A 32 2.71 -1.48 -8.81
C PHE A 32 3.73 -1.08 -9.88
N ARG A 33 4.72 -0.23 -9.56
CA ARG A 33 5.85 0.07 -10.46
C ARG A 33 6.96 -0.97 -10.38
N VAL A 34 6.92 -1.87 -9.40
CA VAL A 34 7.86 -3.01 -9.34
C VAL A 34 7.65 -3.86 -10.58
N GLN A 35 8.65 -3.88 -11.46
CA GLN A 35 8.70 -4.75 -12.63
C GLN A 35 9.92 -5.64 -12.48
N ASN A 36 9.70 -6.93 -12.24
CA ASN A 36 10.76 -7.93 -12.14
C ASN A 36 10.85 -8.83 -13.40
N GLY A 37 9.99 -8.58 -14.40
CA GLY A 37 9.92 -9.36 -15.64
C GLY A 37 9.27 -10.74 -15.47
N ILE A 38 8.68 -11.02 -14.30
CA ILE A 38 8.01 -12.28 -13.98
C ILE A 38 6.51 -12.02 -13.95
N GLU A 39 5.74 -12.92 -14.53
CA GLU A 39 4.29 -12.90 -14.47
C GLU A 39 3.76 -14.09 -13.65
N LEU A 40 2.77 -13.84 -12.80
CA LEU A 40 2.05 -14.89 -12.07
C LEU A 40 1.05 -15.61 -12.99
N LEU A 41 0.47 -14.86 -13.92
CA LEU A 41 -0.43 -15.27 -14.99
C LEU A 41 -0.26 -14.28 -16.16
N PRO A 42 -0.67 -14.62 -17.40
CA PRO A 42 -0.57 -13.70 -18.53
C PRO A 42 -1.14 -12.31 -18.23
N GLY A 43 -0.30 -11.28 -18.29
CA GLY A 43 -0.67 -9.89 -18.00
C GLY A 43 -0.85 -9.54 -16.51
N ILE A 44 -0.48 -10.45 -15.60
CA ILE A 44 -0.44 -10.25 -14.14
C ILE A 44 1.02 -10.29 -13.68
N ASN A 45 1.62 -9.11 -13.54
CA ASN A 45 2.98 -8.92 -13.06
C ASN A 45 3.13 -9.40 -11.60
N ASP A 46 4.23 -10.08 -11.32
CA ASP A 46 4.64 -10.46 -9.98
C ASP A 46 5.21 -9.22 -9.26
N LEU A 47 4.52 -8.72 -8.22
CA LEU A 47 4.99 -7.56 -7.45
C LEU A 47 6.04 -7.93 -6.40
N GLY A 48 6.56 -9.15 -6.39
CA GLY A 48 7.61 -9.61 -5.47
C GLY A 48 7.15 -9.77 -4.02
N GLY A 49 5.84 -9.81 -3.76
CA GLY A 49 5.33 -9.87 -2.39
C GLY A 49 5.47 -8.55 -1.64
N VAL A 50 5.37 -7.41 -2.34
CA VAL A 50 5.43 -6.07 -1.71
C VAL A 50 4.40 -5.96 -0.59
N VAL A 51 4.80 -5.30 0.49
CA VAL A 51 4.00 -5.13 1.68
C VAL A 51 3.75 -3.65 1.95
N ILE A 52 2.47 -3.25 1.99
CA ILE A 52 2.04 -1.94 2.47
C ILE A 52 1.57 -2.08 3.91
N ASP A 53 2.31 -1.46 4.83
CA ASP A 53 1.99 -1.41 6.25
C ASP A 53 1.44 -0.04 6.63
N LEU A 54 0.18 -0.03 7.07
CA LEU A 54 -0.50 1.16 7.57
C LEU A 54 -0.09 1.52 9.01
N GLN A 55 0.71 0.68 9.70
CA GLN A 55 1.27 0.96 11.02
C GLN A 55 0.24 1.29 12.12
N GLY A 56 -1.03 0.88 11.96
CA GLY A 56 -2.11 1.22 12.88
C GLY A 56 -2.63 2.65 12.71
N GLY A 57 -3.51 3.09 13.62
CA GLY A 57 -4.14 4.41 13.58
C GLY A 57 -5.45 4.46 12.79
N SER A 58 -5.92 5.68 12.54
CA SER A 58 -7.15 6.00 11.81
C SER A 58 -6.81 6.86 10.61
N TYR A 59 -7.22 6.44 9.42
CA TYR A 59 -6.94 7.17 8.18
C TYR A 59 -8.23 7.68 7.57
N ARG A 60 -8.34 9.00 7.43
CA ARG A 60 -9.48 9.60 6.74
C ARG A 60 -9.33 9.43 5.24
N ILE A 61 -10.35 8.86 4.60
CA ILE A 61 -10.41 8.61 3.16
C ILE A 61 -11.57 9.44 2.60
N SER A 62 -11.30 10.38 1.70
CA SER A 62 -12.34 11.20 1.06
C SER A 62 -12.74 10.71 -0.34
N LYS A 63 -11.94 9.84 -0.94
CA LYS A 63 -12.14 9.30 -2.29
C LYS A 63 -11.79 7.80 -2.37
N PRO A 64 -12.36 7.06 -3.33
CA PRO A 64 -12.11 5.63 -3.48
C PRO A 64 -10.61 5.31 -3.61
N ILE A 65 -10.15 4.30 -2.87
CA ILE A 65 -8.81 3.73 -3.04
C ILE A 65 -8.88 2.66 -4.12
N ARG A 66 -8.55 3.02 -5.36
CA ARG A 66 -8.55 2.09 -6.48
C ARG A 66 -7.17 1.48 -6.66
N PHE A 67 -7.11 0.16 -6.59
CA PHE A 67 -5.90 -0.59 -6.87
C PHE A 67 -5.63 -0.57 -8.38
N PRO A 68 -4.38 -0.34 -8.80
CA PRO A 68 -4.00 -0.55 -10.19
C PRO A 68 -4.24 -2.01 -10.61
N SER A 69 -4.51 -2.23 -11.89
CA SER A 69 -4.68 -3.56 -12.47
C SER A 69 -3.33 -4.15 -12.89
N GLY A 70 -3.30 -5.47 -13.16
CA GLY A 70 -2.15 -6.12 -13.80
C GLY A 70 -0.98 -6.44 -12.86
N GLY A 71 -1.21 -6.44 -11.55
CA GLY A 71 -0.23 -6.88 -10.55
C GLY A 71 -0.89 -7.82 -9.55
N GLY A 72 -0.16 -8.84 -9.11
CA GLY A 72 -0.61 -9.76 -8.07
C GLY A 72 0.29 -9.72 -6.83
N ASN A 73 0.01 -10.58 -5.86
CA ASN A 73 0.80 -10.81 -4.63
C ASN A 73 1.14 -9.59 -3.73
N LEU A 74 0.38 -8.49 -3.82
CA LEU A 74 0.46 -7.38 -2.88
C LEU A 74 -0.22 -7.72 -1.54
N LEU A 75 0.46 -7.46 -0.42
CA LEU A 75 -0.14 -7.48 0.92
C LEU A 75 -0.38 -6.05 1.41
N VAL A 76 -1.61 -5.74 1.82
CA VAL A 76 -1.94 -4.53 2.57
C VAL A 76 -2.41 -4.95 3.94
N TYR A 77 -1.79 -4.43 4.99
CA TYR A 77 -2.20 -4.73 6.35
C TYR A 77 -2.02 -3.53 7.28
N SER A 78 -2.72 -3.60 8.40
CA SER A 78 -2.58 -2.67 9.50
C SER A 78 -2.50 -3.47 10.78
N CYS A 79 -1.46 -3.24 11.58
CA CYS A 79 -1.39 -3.76 12.93
C CYS A 79 -1.29 -2.57 13.88
N SER A 80 -2.25 -2.45 14.78
CA SER A 80 -2.08 -1.65 16.00
C SER A 80 -1.53 -2.60 17.04
N TYR A 81 -0.48 -2.21 17.78
CA TYR A 81 -0.10 -2.91 19.01
C TYR A 81 -0.97 -2.34 20.14
N PRO A 82 -2.06 -2.99 20.57
CA PRO A 82 -2.63 -2.65 21.85
C PRO A 82 -1.69 -3.21 22.93
N TYR A 83 -1.38 -2.41 23.95
CA TYR A 83 -0.61 -2.77 25.14
C TYR A 83 0.94 -2.68 25.02
N MET A 84 1.46 -1.54 25.49
CA MET A 84 2.65 -1.44 26.33
C MET A 84 2.27 -0.69 27.61
#